data_AF-A0A920JBR7-F1
#
_entry.id   AF-A0A920JBR7-F1
#
_cell.length_a   1.000
_cell.length_b   1.000
_cell.length_c   1.000
_cell.angle_alpha   90.00
_cell.angle_beta   90.00
_cell.angle_gamma   90.00
#
_symmetry.space_group_name_H-M   'P 1'
#
loop_
_entity.id
_entity.type
_entity.pdbx_description
1 polymer ?
#
loop_
_entity_poly.entity_id
_entity_poly.type
_entity_poly.pdbx_seq_one_letter_code
_entity_poly.pdbx_strand_id
1 'polypeptide(L)'
;MIISMSSRVMIYKGMLTPYQMDRFFTDLADPRVVSAMILMHTRFPTNTFPRWDLAQPFRMLAHNGEINTLRGNINWMRARRPTFESDLYEDVHDLMPIVIPRGSDSACLDNVLEFPGAVRLFPGPGDDDAGFPQAWENHPSMSEEQKAFYEFHEHLMEPFGADLPHWPSPMGSRSVPFLTVTVYARTVCGDAGRPGDHGF
;
A
#
# COMPACT_ATOMS: atom_id res chain seq x y z
N MET A 1 7.77 16.68 4.54
CA MET A 1 7.16 15.37 4.24
C MET A 1 6.04 15.15 5.25
N ILE A 2 4.83 14.81 4.78
CA ILE A 2 3.70 14.45 5.64
C ILE A 2 3.55 12.93 5.58
N ILE A 3 3.71 12.25 6.72
CA ILE A 3 3.65 10.78 6.78
C ILE A 3 2.21 10.28 6.65
N SER A 4 1.32 10.81 7.48
CA SER A 4 -0.12 10.57 7.45
C SER A 4 -0.84 11.85 7.83
N MET A 5 -2.00 12.10 7.21
CA MET A 5 -2.92 13.16 7.59
C MET A 5 -4.33 12.58 7.52
N SER A 6 -4.72 11.90 8.60
CA SER A 6 -5.97 11.16 8.69
C SER A 6 -6.44 11.15 10.14
N SER A 7 -7.75 11.21 10.35
CA SER A 7 -8.37 10.99 11.66
C SER A 7 -8.49 9.51 12.03
N ARG A 8 -8.14 8.60 11.11
CA ARG A 8 -8.31 7.14 11.26
C ARG A 8 -7.00 6.36 11.25
N VAL A 9 -5.96 6.91 10.63
CA VAL A 9 -4.68 6.23 10.42
C VAL A 9 -3.56 7.13 10.89
N MET A 10 -2.79 6.65 11.86
CA MET A 10 -1.54 7.25 12.30
C MET A 10 -0.38 6.33 11.94
N ILE A 11 0.69 6.91 11.40
CA ILE A 11 1.88 6.16 10.98
C ILE A 11 3.09 6.64 11.79
N TYR A 12 3.68 5.70 12.51
CA TYR A 12 4.95 5.88 13.21
C TYR A 12 6.04 5.18 12.39
N LYS A 13 6.92 5.96 11.77
CA LYS A 13 8.02 5.41 10.97
C LYS A 13 9.30 6.21 11.12
N GLY A 14 10.42 5.51 11.04
CA GLY A 14 11.74 6.11 11.17
C GLY A 14 12.83 5.13 10.79
N MET A 15 14.06 5.62 10.81
CA MET A 15 15.25 4.81 10.60
C MET A 15 15.71 4.19 11.90
N LEU A 16 14.88 3.28 12.41
CA LEU A 16 15.00 2.68 13.72
C LEU A 16 15.01 1.17 13.58
N THR A 17 15.73 0.49 14.47
CA THR A 17 15.47 -0.91 14.74
C THR A 17 14.16 -1.04 15.55
N PRO A 18 13.46 -2.19 15.52
CA PRO A 18 12.22 -2.35 16.29
C PRO A 18 12.39 -2.07 17.77
N TYR A 19 13.54 -2.46 18.34
CA TYR A 19 13.85 -2.28 19.75
C TYR A 19 14.07 -0.81 20.16
N GLN A 20 14.12 0.10 19.20
CA GLN A 20 14.24 1.54 19.44
C GLN A 20 12.89 2.26 19.30
N MET A 21 11.84 1.57 18.85
CA MET A 21 10.56 2.20 18.51
C MET A 21 9.86 2.81 19.73
N ASP A 22 9.76 2.06 20.82
CA ASP A 22 9.15 2.47 22.10
C ASP A 22 9.93 3.60 22.79
N ARG A 23 11.25 3.62 22.63
CA ARG A 23 12.13 4.67 23.16
C ARG A 23 12.08 5.95 22.34
N PHE A 24 11.89 5.84 21.03
CA PHE A 24 11.86 6.99 20.13
C PHE A 24 10.47 7.64 20.07
N PHE A 25 9.42 6.81 19.96
CA PHE A 25 8.03 7.24 19.96
C PHE A 25 7.41 6.88 21.31
N THR A 26 7.68 7.72 22.32
CA THR A 26 7.26 7.47 23.70
C THR A 26 5.75 7.49 23.90
N ASP A 27 5.02 8.11 22.98
CA ASP A 27 3.57 8.08 22.92
C ASP A 27 3.01 6.69 22.61
N LEU A 28 3.75 5.82 21.93
CA LEU A 28 3.35 4.41 21.76
C LEU A 28 3.26 3.62 23.07
N ALA A 29 3.90 4.10 24.14
CA ALA A 29 3.79 3.52 25.48
C ALA A 29 2.60 4.07 26.28
N ASP A 30 1.90 5.09 25.77
CA ASP A 30 0.75 5.69 26.43
C ASP A 30 -0.47 4.76 26.33
N PRO A 31 -1.12 4.38 27.45
CA PRO A 31 -2.28 3.49 27.42
C PRO A 31 -3.50 4.05 26.66
N ARG A 32 -3.52 5.35 26.35
CA ARG A 32 -4.56 5.98 25.51
C ARG A 32 -4.37 5.66 24.03
N VAL A 33 -3.18 5.25 23.60
CA VAL A 33 -2.90 4.84 22.22
C VAL A 33 -3.39 3.41 22.03
N VAL A 34 -4.67 3.32 21.67
CA VAL A 34 -5.34 2.06 21.36
C VAL A 34 -5.63 1.96 19.87
N SER A 35 -5.58 0.74 19.35
CA SER A 35 -5.83 0.47 17.94
C SER A 35 -6.61 -0.83 17.74
N ALA A 36 -7.55 -0.81 16.79
CA ALA A 36 -8.23 -2.02 16.35
C ALA A 36 -7.34 -2.94 15.48
N MET A 37 -6.35 -2.38 14.79
CA MET A 37 -5.48 -3.12 13.87
C MET A 37 -4.06 -2.59 13.90
N ILE A 38 -3.08 -3.48 13.73
CA ILE A 38 -1.66 -3.14 13.67
C ILE A 38 -0.99 -3.87 12.49
N LEU A 39 -0.29 -3.12 11.62
CA LEU A 39 0.38 -3.55 10.39
C LEU A 39 1.83 -3.16 10.50
N MET A 40 2.59 -4.25 10.45
CA MET A 40 4.00 -4.54 10.57
C MET A 40 4.93 -4.18 9.38
N HIS A 41 5.95 -3.29 9.38
CA HIS A 41 6.92 -3.26 8.24
C HIS A 41 8.38 -3.01 8.60
N THR A 42 9.30 -3.69 7.91
CA THR A 42 10.71 -3.33 7.93
C THR A 42 11.33 -3.49 6.58
N ARG A 43 12.22 -2.56 6.25
CA ARG A 43 12.87 -2.48 4.95
C ARG A 43 14.36 -2.76 5.09
N PHE A 44 14.88 -3.62 4.22
CA PHE A 44 16.32 -3.76 3.98
C PHE A 44 16.69 -2.94 2.73
N PRO A 45 17.18 -1.70 2.87
CA PRO A 45 17.57 -0.92 1.70
C PRO A 45 18.87 -1.48 1.11
N THR A 46 18.92 -1.57 -0.22
CA THR A 46 20.18 -1.78 -0.96
C THR A 46 21.05 -0.52 -1.01
N ASN A 47 20.52 0.61 -0.50
CA ASN A 47 21.21 1.91 -0.45
C ASN A 47 21.87 2.12 0.92
N THR A 48 23.07 2.68 0.91
CA THR A 48 23.84 3.03 2.12
C THR A 48 23.46 4.39 2.72
N PHE A 49 22.76 5.24 1.96
CA PHE A 49 22.33 6.56 2.44
C PHE A 49 20.92 6.52 3.07
N PRO A 50 20.78 6.95 4.33
CA PRO A 50 19.50 6.97 5.02
C PRO A 50 18.50 7.94 4.36
N ARG A 51 17.30 7.44 4.07
CA ARG A 51 16.18 8.21 3.52
C ARG A 51 14.92 7.91 4.35
N TRP A 52 14.59 8.82 5.26
CA TRP A 52 13.42 8.73 6.15
C TRP A 52 12.10 8.67 5.38
N ASP A 53 12.06 9.30 4.22
CA ASP A 53 10.91 9.33 3.33
C ASP A 53 10.58 7.99 2.68
N LEU A 54 11.58 7.10 2.59
CA LEU A 54 11.42 5.76 2.03
C LEU A 54 11.21 4.68 3.10
N ALA A 55 11.16 5.04 4.38
CA ALA A 55 10.69 4.14 5.42
C ALA A 55 9.20 3.85 5.19
N GLN A 56 8.79 2.63 5.46
CA GLN A 56 7.41 2.16 5.38
C GLN A 56 6.87 1.90 6.80
N PRO A 57 5.55 1.83 7.01
CA PRO A 57 4.46 1.88 6.03
C PRO A 57 4.30 3.21 5.27
N PHE A 58 3.66 3.14 4.10
CA PHE A 58 3.07 4.29 3.44
C PHE A 58 1.59 4.42 3.84
N ARG A 59 0.82 5.29 3.17
CA ARG A 59 -0.51 5.71 3.66
C ARG A 59 -1.56 4.62 3.54
N MET A 60 -1.46 3.85 2.47
CA MET A 60 -2.39 2.79 2.10
C MET A 60 -1.75 1.41 2.23
N LEU A 61 -0.43 1.30 2.09
CA LEU A 61 0.24 -0.01 2.02
C LEU A 61 1.55 -0.12 2.81
N ALA A 62 1.93 -1.38 3.05
CA ALA A 62 3.29 -1.80 3.30
C ALA A 62 3.64 -2.94 2.32
N HIS A 63 4.78 -2.86 1.65
CA HIS A 63 5.17 -3.74 0.56
C HIS A 63 6.50 -4.42 0.87
N ASN A 64 6.51 -5.75 0.77
CA ASN A 64 7.71 -6.57 0.85
C ASN A 64 7.96 -7.23 -0.50
N GLY A 65 8.94 -6.73 -1.24
CA GLY A 65 9.25 -7.16 -2.60
C GLY A 65 9.81 -6.02 -3.43
N GLU A 66 9.94 -6.28 -4.72
CA GLU A 66 10.37 -5.32 -5.73
C GLU A 66 9.37 -5.33 -6.90
N ILE A 67 8.96 -4.14 -7.35
CA ILE A 67 8.07 -4.00 -8.52
C ILE A 67 8.93 -3.82 -9.77
N ASN A 68 9.07 -4.89 -10.54
CA ASN A 68 9.91 -4.91 -11.74
C ASN A 68 9.32 -4.11 -12.92
N THR A 69 7.99 -3.90 -12.94
CA THR A 69 7.27 -3.19 -14.03
C THR A 69 7.12 -1.68 -13.81
N LEU A 70 7.77 -1.12 -12.77
CA LEU A 70 7.52 0.25 -12.29
C LEU A 70 7.53 1.32 -13.38
N ARG A 71 8.50 1.30 -14.29
CA ARG A 71 8.63 2.33 -15.33
C ARG A 71 7.45 2.31 -16.31
N GLY A 72 6.98 1.11 -16.66
CA GLY A 72 5.77 0.94 -17.46
C GLY A 72 4.56 1.51 -16.73
N ASN A 73 4.37 1.12 -15.47
CA ASN A 73 3.24 1.54 -14.64
C ASN A 73 3.18 3.07 -14.47
N ILE A 74 4.33 3.72 -14.25
CA ILE A 74 4.42 5.19 -14.17
C ILE A 74 3.98 5.83 -15.50
N ASN A 75 4.45 5.31 -16.63
CA ASN A 75 4.09 5.85 -17.94
C ASN A 75 2.60 5.67 -18.22
N TRP A 76 2.05 4.51 -17.85
CA TRP A 76 0.64 4.19 -17.97
C TRP A 76 -0.26 5.09 -17.11
N MET A 77 0.13 5.40 -15.88
CA MET A 77 -0.57 6.36 -15.03
C MET A 77 -0.49 7.79 -15.60
N ARG A 78 0.66 8.18 -16.18
CA ARG A 78 0.80 9.48 -16.85
C ARG A 78 -0.06 9.58 -18.10
N ALA A 79 -0.13 8.52 -18.91
CA ALA A 79 -0.93 8.48 -20.12
C ALA A 79 -2.44 8.57 -19.83
N ARG A 80 -2.89 8.04 -18.68
CA ARG A 80 -4.28 8.11 -18.21
C ARG A 80 -4.69 9.49 -17.67
N ARG A 81 -3.75 10.41 -17.45
CA ARG A 81 -4.05 11.73 -16.87
C ARG A 81 -5.23 12.47 -17.55
N PRO A 82 -5.37 12.51 -18.88
CA PRO A 82 -6.47 13.22 -19.54
C PRO A 82 -7.85 12.58 -19.35
N THR A 83 -7.91 11.32 -18.91
CA THR A 83 -9.17 10.58 -18.74
C THR A 83 -9.66 10.60 -17.30
N PHE A 84 -8.97 11.28 -16.39
CA PHE A 84 -9.39 11.37 -15.00
C PHE A 84 -10.47 12.44 -14.85
N GLU A 85 -11.59 12.03 -14.26
CA GLU A 85 -12.74 12.87 -13.95
C GLU A 85 -13.23 12.51 -12.55
N SER A 86 -13.85 13.46 -11.85
CA SER A 86 -14.43 13.21 -10.53
C SER A 86 -15.71 14.01 -10.35
N ASP A 87 -16.78 13.34 -9.92
CA ASP A 87 -18.01 14.01 -9.49
C ASP A 87 -17.88 14.67 -8.11
N LEU A 88 -16.79 14.35 -7.38
CA LEU A 88 -16.58 14.76 -5.98
C LEU A 88 -15.50 15.84 -5.82
N TYR A 89 -14.70 16.09 -6.86
CA TYR A 89 -13.59 17.02 -6.81
C TYR A 89 -13.55 17.85 -8.10
N GLU A 90 -13.60 19.18 -7.94
CA GLU A 90 -13.80 20.13 -9.05
C GLU A 90 -12.73 20.03 -10.13
N ASP A 91 -11.45 19.95 -9.73
CA ASP A 91 -10.34 19.76 -10.67
C ASP A 91 -9.41 18.64 -10.21
N VAL A 92 -9.66 17.41 -10.69
CA VAL A 92 -8.82 16.24 -10.40
C VAL A 92 -7.39 16.39 -10.92
N HIS A 93 -7.11 17.34 -11.84
CA HIS A 93 -5.76 17.58 -12.33
C HIS A 93 -4.88 18.35 -11.34
N ASP A 94 -5.45 18.99 -10.31
CA ASP A 94 -4.70 19.59 -9.20
C ASP A 94 -3.98 18.54 -8.35
N LEU A 95 -4.45 17.29 -8.37
CA LEU A 95 -3.82 16.16 -7.67
C LEU A 95 -2.53 15.68 -8.36
N MET A 96 -2.17 16.26 -9.51
CA MET A 96 -1.06 15.79 -10.33
C MET A 96 0.29 16.38 -9.89
N PRO A 97 1.39 15.61 -9.98
CA PRO A 97 1.46 14.21 -10.44
C PRO A 97 0.98 13.23 -9.36
N ILE A 98 0.19 12.21 -9.76
CA ILE A 98 -0.19 11.11 -8.85
C ILE A 98 1.07 10.40 -8.35
N VAL A 99 1.90 9.87 -9.25
CA VAL A 99 3.17 9.26 -8.86
C VAL A 99 4.22 10.33 -8.61
N ILE A 100 4.60 10.51 -7.34
CA ILE A 100 5.55 11.53 -6.93
C ILE A 100 6.98 11.12 -7.36
N PRO A 101 7.73 11.99 -8.04
CA PRO A 101 9.11 11.69 -8.42
C PRO A 101 10.01 11.36 -7.23
N ARG A 102 11.02 10.50 -7.46
CA ARG A 102 12.08 10.13 -6.48
C ARG A 102 11.61 9.28 -5.29
N GLY A 103 10.38 8.74 -5.33
CA GLY A 103 9.93 7.69 -4.40
C GLY A 103 10.55 6.32 -4.72
N SER A 104 10.39 5.37 -3.79
CA SER A 104 10.63 3.95 -4.11
C SER A 104 9.49 3.41 -4.96
N ASP A 105 9.68 2.23 -5.54
CA ASP A 105 8.65 1.46 -6.22
C ASP A 105 7.36 1.30 -5.38
N SER A 106 7.50 0.92 -4.11
CA SER A 106 6.40 0.81 -3.15
C SER A 106 5.72 2.15 -2.87
N ALA A 107 6.47 3.25 -2.85
CA ALA A 107 5.91 4.60 -2.68
C ALA A 107 5.07 4.99 -3.90
N CYS A 108 5.51 4.59 -5.10
CA CYS A 108 4.77 4.83 -6.32
C CYS A 108 3.45 4.05 -6.31
N LEU A 109 3.47 2.79 -5.90
CA LEU A 109 2.24 1.99 -5.75
C LEU A 109 1.29 2.60 -4.71
N ASP A 110 1.81 3.05 -3.56
CA ASP A 110 0.99 3.72 -2.54
C ASP A 110 0.30 4.97 -3.07
N ASN A 111 1.00 5.79 -3.87
CA ASN A 111 0.40 6.96 -4.49
C ASN A 111 -0.74 6.62 -5.46
N VAL A 112 -0.58 5.51 -6.20
CA VAL A 112 -1.65 5.03 -7.08
C VAL A 112 -2.81 4.53 -6.23
N LEU A 113 -2.59 3.71 -5.19
CA LEU A 113 -3.67 3.22 -4.31
C LEU A 113 -4.40 4.34 -3.56
N GLU A 114 -3.70 5.41 -3.17
CA GLU A 114 -4.31 6.55 -2.48
C GLU A 114 -5.20 7.39 -3.40
N PHE A 115 -4.96 7.35 -4.72
CA PHE A 115 -5.78 8.08 -5.68
C PHE A 115 -7.22 7.53 -5.69
N PRO A 116 -8.26 8.34 -5.41
CA PRO A 116 -9.64 7.85 -5.31
C PRO A 116 -10.14 7.10 -6.55
N GLY A 117 -9.62 7.41 -7.74
CA GLY A 117 -9.94 6.70 -8.98
C GLY A 117 -9.32 5.31 -9.08
N ALA A 118 -8.28 5.00 -8.30
CA ALA A 118 -7.59 3.72 -8.37
C ALA A 118 -8.40 2.54 -7.81
N VAL A 119 -9.36 2.79 -6.91
CA VAL A 119 -10.27 1.74 -6.42
C VAL A 119 -11.12 1.14 -7.54
N ARG A 120 -11.34 1.88 -8.64
CA ARG A 120 -11.99 1.36 -9.86
C ARG A 120 -11.02 0.69 -10.83
N LEU A 121 -9.72 0.96 -10.70
CA LEU A 121 -8.68 0.43 -11.56
C LEU A 121 -8.13 -0.89 -11.03
N PHE A 122 -8.23 -1.14 -9.73
CA PHE A 122 -7.80 -2.37 -9.12
C PHE A 122 -9.00 -3.28 -8.80
N PRO A 123 -8.85 -4.61 -8.97
CA PRO A 123 -9.82 -5.55 -8.41
C PRO A 123 -9.99 -5.27 -6.91
N GLY A 124 -11.24 -5.09 -6.49
CA GLY A 124 -11.56 -4.63 -5.14
C GLY A 124 -11.12 -5.59 -4.01
N PRO A 125 -11.25 -5.16 -2.74
CA PRO A 125 -10.73 -5.86 -1.54
C PRO A 125 -11.51 -7.14 -1.15
N GLY A 126 -12.25 -7.75 -2.08
CA GLY A 126 -13.08 -8.94 -1.84
C GLY A 126 -12.33 -10.26 -2.01
N ASP A 127 -11.22 -10.25 -2.76
CA ASP A 127 -10.30 -11.36 -2.91
C ASP A 127 -8.90 -10.83 -2.58
N ASP A 128 -7.96 -11.71 -2.21
CA ASP A 128 -6.63 -11.40 -1.65
C ASP A 128 -5.67 -10.55 -2.52
N ASP A 129 -6.17 -9.88 -3.56
CA ASP A 129 -5.45 -9.22 -4.63
C ASP A 129 -5.67 -7.69 -4.60
N ALA A 130 -4.95 -7.02 -3.70
CA ALA A 130 -4.91 -5.55 -3.64
C ALA A 130 -4.14 -4.94 -4.84
N GLY A 131 -4.67 -5.12 -6.05
CA GLY A 131 -4.07 -4.61 -7.29
C GLY A 131 -2.98 -5.47 -7.92
N PHE A 132 -2.83 -6.70 -7.45
CA PHE A 132 -1.93 -7.71 -8.00
C PHE A 132 -2.78 -8.85 -8.55
N PRO A 133 -3.21 -8.81 -9.82
CA PRO A 133 -4.06 -9.87 -10.35
C PRO A 133 -3.32 -11.21 -10.29
N GLN A 134 -3.95 -12.20 -9.70
CA GLN A 134 -3.50 -13.59 -9.76
C GLN A 134 -3.39 -14.09 -11.21
N ALA A 135 -2.49 -15.04 -11.44
CA ALA A 135 -2.43 -15.76 -12.71
C ALA A 135 -3.70 -16.61 -12.90
N TRP A 136 -4.67 -16.07 -13.64
CA TRP A 136 -6.04 -16.58 -13.69
C TRP A 136 -6.33 -17.49 -14.90
N GLU A 137 -5.67 -17.28 -16.05
CA GLU A 137 -5.97 -17.95 -17.33
C GLU A 137 -5.98 -19.48 -17.25
N ASN A 138 -5.04 -20.05 -16.49
CA ASN A 138 -4.87 -21.50 -16.36
C ASN A 138 -5.21 -22.01 -14.96
N HIS A 139 -5.93 -21.22 -14.15
CA HIS A 139 -6.23 -21.58 -12.77
C HIS A 139 -7.34 -22.66 -12.72
N PRO A 140 -7.00 -23.92 -12.36
CA PRO A 140 -7.90 -25.06 -12.59
C PRO A 140 -9.12 -25.07 -11.66
N SER A 141 -9.07 -24.36 -10.53
CA SER A 141 -10.14 -24.28 -9.54
C SER A 141 -10.83 -22.91 -9.48
N MET A 142 -10.51 -21.98 -10.39
CA MET A 142 -11.13 -20.65 -10.39
C MET A 142 -12.49 -20.68 -11.09
N SER A 143 -13.50 -20.02 -10.50
CA SER A 143 -14.82 -19.95 -11.10
C SER A 143 -14.81 -19.10 -12.38
N GLU A 144 -15.75 -19.34 -13.29
CA GLU A 144 -15.87 -18.54 -14.52
C GLU A 144 -16.20 -17.06 -14.21
N GLU A 145 -16.92 -16.80 -13.11
CA GLU A 145 -17.19 -15.44 -12.64
C GLU A 145 -15.90 -14.72 -12.20
N GLN A 146 -15.03 -15.40 -11.46
CA GLN A 146 -13.73 -14.86 -11.07
C GLN A 146 -12.81 -14.63 -12.27
N LYS A 147 -12.78 -15.55 -13.24
CA LYS A 147 -11.99 -15.37 -14.47
C LYS A 147 -12.48 -14.16 -15.28
N ALA A 148 -13.78 -14.04 -15.50
CA ALA A 148 -14.37 -12.89 -16.20
C ALA A 148 -14.10 -11.56 -15.47
N PHE A 149 -14.07 -11.59 -14.13
CA PHE A 149 -13.67 -10.45 -13.33
C PHE A 149 -12.20 -10.05 -13.55
N TYR A 150 -11.25 -11.00 -13.52
CA TYR A 150 -9.84 -10.70 -13.80
C TYR A 150 -9.62 -10.25 -15.25
N GLU A 151 -10.26 -10.90 -16.23
CA GLU A 151 -10.21 -10.53 -17.65
C GLU A 151 -10.65 -9.07 -17.86
N PHE A 152 -11.75 -8.65 -17.23
CA PHE A 152 -12.21 -7.27 -17.32
C PHE A 152 -11.19 -6.27 -16.74
N HIS A 153 -10.57 -6.58 -15.59
CA HIS A 153 -9.63 -5.66 -14.93
C HIS A 153 -8.28 -5.56 -15.65
N GLU A 154 -7.84 -6.62 -16.33
CA GLU A 154 -6.62 -6.60 -17.17
C GLU A 154 -6.72 -5.56 -18.29
N HIS A 155 -7.91 -5.32 -18.83
CA HIS A 155 -8.15 -4.27 -19.83
C HIS A 155 -8.17 -2.84 -19.24
N LEU A 156 -8.36 -2.69 -17.92
CA LEU A 156 -8.45 -1.40 -17.24
C LEU A 156 -7.09 -0.95 -16.69
N MET A 157 -6.32 -1.87 -16.11
CA MET A 157 -5.07 -1.56 -15.44
C MET A 157 -4.04 -2.67 -15.60
N GLU A 158 -2.85 -2.25 -16.00
CA GLU A 158 -1.68 -3.11 -16.05
C GLU A 158 -1.26 -3.53 -14.63
N PRO A 159 -0.85 -4.78 -14.44
CA PRO A 159 -0.48 -5.29 -13.13
C PRO A 159 0.79 -4.62 -12.60
N PHE A 160 0.71 -4.21 -11.34
CA PHE A 160 1.87 -3.86 -10.56
C PHE A 160 2.40 -5.16 -9.97
N GLY A 161 3.50 -5.72 -10.49
CA GLY A 161 3.96 -7.03 -10.01
C GLY A 161 5.34 -7.44 -10.50
N ALA A 162 5.85 -8.52 -9.90
CA ALA A 162 7.00 -9.24 -10.41
C ALA A 162 6.48 -10.39 -11.29
N ASP A 163 6.78 -10.28 -12.59
CA ASP A 163 6.59 -11.32 -13.61
C ASP A 163 5.14 -11.68 -13.98
N LEU A 164 4.75 -11.27 -15.20
CA LEU A 164 3.56 -11.80 -15.89
C LEU A 164 3.94 -13.04 -16.71
N PRO A 165 3.08 -14.08 -16.80
CA PRO A 165 3.37 -15.30 -17.57
C PRO A 165 3.68 -15.04 -19.06
N HIS A 166 3.19 -13.95 -19.64
CA HIS A 166 3.35 -13.61 -21.06
C HIS A 166 4.39 -12.50 -21.31
N TRP A 167 5.03 -11.96 -20.27
CA TRP A 167 6.02 -10.88 -20.40
C TRP A 167 7.45 -11.42 -20.18
N PRO A 168 8.41 -11.18 -21.09
CA PRO A 168 9.74 -11.73 -20.95
C PRO A 168 10.49 -11.07 -19.79
N SER A 169 10.66 -11.79 -18.68
CA SER A 169 11.47 -11.36 -17.53
C SER A 169 12.96 -11.61 -17.77
N PRO A 170 13.83 -10.60 -17.65
CA PRO A 170 15.26 -10.83 -17.57
C PRO A 170 15.65 -11.10 -16.11
N MET A 171 16.01 -12.36 -15.84
CA MET A 171 16.78 -12.85 -14.68
C MET A 171 16.06 -13.00 -13.34
N GLY A 172 16.15 -14.22 -12.80
CA GLY A 172 15.49 -14.65 -11.58
C GLY A 172 16.03 -13.97 -10.31
N SER A 173 15.12 -13.65 -9.41
CA SER A 173 15.44 -13.27 -8.03
C SER A 173 15.09 -14.42 -7.08
N ARG A 174 16.06 -14.79 -6.25
CA ARG A 174 15.95 -15.85 -5.24
C ARG A 174 15.19 -15.32 -4.04
N SER A 175 14.27 -16.13 -3.51
CA SER A 175 13.66 -15.92 -2.21
C SER A 175 14.72 -15.92 -1.11
N VAL A 176 14.72 -14.90 -0.26
CA VAL A 176 15.48 -14.87 0.99
C VAL A 176 14.46 -14.58 2.10
N PRO A 177 14.39 -15.39 3.18
CA PRO A 177 13.46 -15.12 4.27
C PRO A 177 13.94 -13.89 5.07
N PHE A 178 13.13 -13.44 6.02
CA PHE A 178 13.50 -12.91 7.35
C PHE A 178 12.73 -11.64 7.79
N LEU A 179 12.13 -11.84 8.98
CA LEU A 179 11.30 -11.02 9.87
C LEU A 179 11.86 -9.63 10.21
N THR A 180 11.02 -8.58 10.30
CA THR A 180 11.11 -7.42 11.25
C THR A 180 9.79 -6.55 11.21
N VAL A 181 9.50 -5.78 12.26
CA VAL A 181 8.17 -5.35 12.81
C VAL A 181 8.03 -3.79 12.96
N THR A 182 7.00 -3.12 12.40
CA THR A 182 6.55 -1.70 12.63
C THR A 182 5.03 -1.57 12.72
N VAL A 183 4.46 -0.83 13.69
CA VAL A 183 3.03 -0.76 14.09
C VAL A 183 2.16 0.17 13.21
N TYR A 184 0.99 -0.29 12.74
CA TYR A 184 -0.16 0.54 12.30
C TYR A 184 -1.05 0.80 13.50
N ALA A 185 -1.61 1.99 13.64
CA ALA A 185 -2.67 2.20 14.61
C ALA A 185 -3.90 2.74 13.86
N ARG A 186 -4.94 1.91 13.73
CA ARG A 186 -6.30 2.38 13.49
C ARG A 186 -6.88 2.83 14.82
N THR A 187 -6.63 4.07 15.19
CA THR A 187 -7.25 4.71 16.34
C THR A 187 -8.74 4.88 16.02
N VAL A 188 -9.60 4.12 16.70
CA VAL A 188 -11.01 4.49 16.84
C VAL A 188 -11.06 5.44 18.02
N CYS A 189 -11.01 6.76 17.77
CA CYS A 189 -11.51 7.71 18.77
C CYS A 189 -13.04 7.57 18.78
N GLY A 190 -13.52 6.60 19.55
CA GLY A 190 -14.93 6.40 19.88
C GLY A 190 -15.00 6.00 21.34
N ASP A 191 -15.36 6.97 22.18
CA ASP A 191 -15.65 6.91 23.61
C ASP A 191 -14.85 5.89 24.43
N ALA A 192 -13.82 6.38 25.12
CA ALA A 192 -13.38 5.81 26.38
C ALA A 192 -14.52 5.98 27.42
N GLY A 193 -15.58 5.20 27.26
CA GLY A 193 -16.60 4.97 28.26
C GLY A 193 -15.93 4.39 29.49
N ARG A 194 -16.15 5.06 30.62
CA ARG A 194 -15.54 4.86 31.94
C ARG A 194 -15.38 3.38 32.34
N PRO A 195 -14.27 3.00 33.01
CA PRO A 195 -14.19 1.71 33.67
C PRO A 195 -15.10 1.74 34.91
N GLY A 196 -16.28 1.15 34.79
CA GLY A 196 -17.21 0.97 35.90
C GLY A 196 -18.66 1.13 35.50
N ASP A 197 -19.22 0.12 34.82
CA ASP A 197 -20.62 -0.29 34.97
C ASP A 197 -20.89 -1.48 34.03
N HIS A 198 -20.62 -2.69 34.51
CA HIS A 198 -21.40 -3.89 34.18
C HIS A 198 -21.22 -4.88 35.33
N GLY A 199 -22.06 -4.72 36.34
CA GLY A 199 -22.35 -5.75 37.32
C GLY A 199 -23.43 -6.69 36.80
N PHE A 200 -23.23 -7.98 37.09
CA PHE A 200 -24.10 -9.15 36.91
C PHE A 200 -24.38 -9.63 35.48
#